data_AF-A0A1I5A850-F1
#
_entry.id   AF-A0A1I5A850-F1
#
_cell.length_a   1.000
_cell.length_b   1.000
_cell.length_c   1.000
_cell.angle_alpha   90.00
_cell.angle_beta   90.00
_cell.angle_gamma   90.00
#
_symmetry.space_group_name_H-M   'P 1'
#
loop_
_entity.id
_entity.type
_entity.pdbx_description
1 polymer ?
#
loop_
_entity_poly.entity_id
_entity_poly.type
_entity_poly.pdbx_seq_one_letter_code
_entity_poly.pdbx_strand_id
1 'polypeptide(L)'
;MLEIHSLIARRGGAARPIAGALAALALAAGTLSGCGDAGATITRLTVGSPGPDPYTLASNTDEMKVKKRPRAGGTQDGDSPGLYGGTRRAATCDQQKLIAFLQANPDKARAWAKVQGIPVSDIPRYVSRLTPVLLRTDTLVTNHGYDNGKATSGPAVLQAGMGVLVNGYGVPAVKCNCGNPLTRPEKKISPRNASYSGRSWPGFEKRNVTRIRPRDAQKGTIETYVLVDPEGTMGFERPRATAGPADGPPAELPPTETEVPTGDSPAPEDSGLESSGTPSPGTEPPGLESPGTGTPGPETSDPGTPGTEPATGEPGVPTDDPGTQTGGLESPVDVPQAPISLPPAEEEPTPTVT
;
A
#
# COMPACT_ATOMS: atom_id res chain seq x y z
N MET A 1 82.10 34.68 -34.21
CA MET A 1 81.56 34.73 -32.83
C MET A 1 80.27 33.90 -32.85
N LEU A 2 80.27 32.82 -32.08
CA LEU A 2 79.18 31.87 -31.78
C LEU A 2 78.52 31.03 -32.90
N GLU A 3 78.76 29.72 -32.74
CA GLU A 3 78.00 28.56 -33.21
C GLU A 3 76.50 28.65 -32.88
N ILE A 4 75.67 27.88 -33.62
CA ILE A 4 74.86 26.78 -33.07
C ILE A 4 74.48 25.85 -34.22
N HIS A 5 74.83 24.56 -34.05
CA HIS A 5 74.49 23.44 -34.92
C HIS A 5 73.03 22.99 -34.73
N SER A 6 72.38 22.58 -35.81
CA SER A 6 71.37 21.51 -35.77
C SER A 6 71.23 20.86 -37.14
N LEU A 7 71.81 19.67 -37.26
CA LEU A 7 71.53 18.67 -38.29
C LEU A 7 70.63 17.62 -37.66
N ILE A 8 69.55 17.22 -38.34
CA ILE A 8 69.15 15.81 -38.48
C ILE A 8 68.26 15.71 -39.72
N ALA A 9 68.74 14.92 -40.67
CA ALA A 9 68.08 14.54 -41.90
C ALA A 9 67.57 13.08 -41.80
N ARG A 10 66.39 12.89 -42.41
CA ARG A 10 65.77 11.67 -42.98
C ARG A 10 66.50 10.32 -42.83
N ARG A 11 65.70 9.26 -42.57
CA ARG A 11 65.43 8.17 -43.55
C ARG A 11 64.37 7.20 -43.03
N GLY A 12 63.45 6.81 -43.92
CA GLY A 12 62.55 5.68 -43.72
C GLY A 12 63.19 4.35 -44.14
N GLY A 13 62.58 3.24 -43.71
CA GLY A 13 62.97 1.90 -44.13
C GLY A 13 62.26 0.79 -43.35
N ALA A 14 61.27 0.17 -44.00
CA ALA A 14 60.83 -1.23 -43.95
C ALA A 14 60.85 -2.03 -42.62
N ALA A 15 59.69 -2.60 -42.27
CA ALA A 15 59.61 -3.81 -41.45
C ALA A 15 58.67 -4.85 -42.12
N ARG A 16 59.22 -6.04 -42.38
CA ARG A 16 58.55 -7.29 -42.81
C ARG A 16 57.97 -8.02 -41.59
N PRO A 17 57.01 -8.95 -41.77
CA PRO A 17 56.21 -9.52 -40.67
C PRO A 17 56.90 -10.69 -39.98
N ILE A 18 56.71 -10.82 -38.66
CA ILE A 18 57.07 -12.02 -37.90
C ILE A 18 55.77 -12.69 -37.44
N ALA A 19 55.58 -13.91 -37.92
CA ALA A 19 54.55 -14.83 -37.48
C ALA A 19 54.97 -15.53 -36.18
N GLY A 20 53.98 -15.89 -35.36
CA GLY A 20 54.00 -17.11 -34.56
C GLY A 20 54.41 -16.98 -33.09
N ALA A 21 53.43 -16.88 -32.21
CA ALA A 21 53.39 -17.60 -30.94
C ALA A 21 51.97 -17.56 -30.36
N LEU A 22 51.17 -18.58 -30.68
CA LEU A 22 49.93 -18.88 -29.95
C LEU A 22 50.33 -19.45 -28.58
N ALA A 23 50.30 -18.61 -27.55
CA ALA A 23 50.38 -19.06 -26.16
C ALA A 23 48.96 -19.44 -25.70
N ALA A 24 48.71 -20.74 -25.59
CA ALA A 24 47.54 -21.28 -24.94
C ALA A 24 47.58 -20.93 -23.44
N LEU A 25 46.78 -19.95 -23.02
CA LEU A 25 46.61 -19.62 -21.62
C LEU A 25 45.62 -20.62 -21.01
N ALA A 26 46.16 -21.50 -20.15
CA ALA A 26 45.40 -22.49 -19.41
C ALA A 26 44.33 -21.81 -18.53
N LEU A 27 43.07 -22.14 -18.80
CA LEU A 27 41.93 -21.87 -17.92
C LEU A 27 42.05 -22.74 -16.66
N ALA A 28 42.49 -22.13 -15.57
CA ALA A 28 42.33 -22.68 -14.23
C ALA A 28 41.95 -21.54 -13.27
N ALA A 29 40.69 -21.12 -13.34
CA ALA A 29 40.05 -20.40 -12.24
C ALA A 29 38.96 -21.32 -11.70
N GLY A 30 39.23 -21.86 -10.51
CA GLY A 30 38.45 -22.90 -9.88
C GLY A 30 37.00 -22.50 -9.63
N THR A 31 36.13 -23.47 -9.81
CA THR A 31 34.76 -23.48 -9.32
C THR A 31 34.78 -23.46 -7.79
N LEU A 32 34.69 -22.27 -7.20
CA LEU A 32 34.01 -22.11 -5.93
C LEU A 32 32.52 -22.00 -6.24
N SER A 33 31.90 -23.14 -6.55
CA SER A 33 30.44 -23.29 -6.46
C SER A 33 30.07 -23.31 -4.97
N GLY A 34 30.23 -22.15 -4.33
CA GLY A 34 29.47 -21.84 -3.14
C GLY A 34 28.04 -21.62 -3.59
N CYS A 35 27.23 -22.69 -3.56
CA CYS A 35 25.78 -22.59 -3.62
C CYS A 35 25.30 -22.01 -2.27
N GLY A 36 25.72 -20.78 -1.98
CA GLY A 36 25.09 -19.95 -0.96
C GLY A 36 23.90 -19.31 -1.62
N ASP A 37 22.70 -19.59 -1.12
CA ASP A 37 21.48 -18.88 -1.49
C ASP A 37 21.76 -17.38 -1.31
N ALA A 38 22.08 -16.68 -2.41
CA ALA A 38 22.26 -15.24 -2.39
C ALA A 38 20.87 -14.66 -2.11
N GLY A 39 20.58 -14.47 -0.83
CA GLY A 39 19.25 -14.04 -0.38
C GLY A 39 18.77 -12.85 -1.20
N ALA A 40 17.48 -12.85 -1.55
CA ALA A 40 16.89 -11.82 -2.39
C ALA A 40 17.22 -10.41 -1.86
N THR A 41 17.65 -9.50 -2.74
CA THR A 41 17.80 -8.09 -2.39
C THR A 41 16.45 -7.40 -2.46
N ILE A 42 15.96 -6.89 -1.33
CA ILE A 42 14.66 -6.21 -1.25
C ILE A 42 14.85 -4.71 -1.41
N THR A 43 14.17 -4.11 -2.39
CA THR A 43 14.23 -2.66 -2.62
C THR A 43 13.34 -1.89 -1.66
N ARG A 44 13.89 -0.91 -0.95
CA ARG A 44 13.11 0.01 -0.12
C ARG A 44 12.52 1.15 -0.96
N LEU A 45 11.19 1.29 -0.93
CA LEU A 45 10.46 2.35 -1.61
C LEU A 45 9.79 3.26 -0.58
N THR A 46 10.31 4.50 -0.47
CA THR A 46 9.86 5.51 0.49
C THR A 46 8.56 6.18 0.04
N VAL A 47 7.78 6.67 1.01
CA VAL A 47 6.64 7.56 0.74
C VAL A 47 7.07 8.78 -0.11
N GLY A 48 6.18 9.21 -1.00
CA GLY A 48 6.42 10.32 -1.92
C GLY A 48 7.37 9.99 -3.08
N SER A 49 7.92 8.77 -3.16
CA SER A 49 8.79 8.34 -4.25
C SER A 49 8.11 7.33 -5.16
N PRO A 50 7.97 7.63 -6.47
CA PRO A 50 7.51 6.66 -7.46
C PRO A 50 8.39 5.39 -7.52
N GLY A 51 9.68 5.52 -7.19
CA GLY A 51 10.66 4.45 -7.39
C GLY A 51 11.07 4.29 -8.86
N PRO A 52 11.82 3.23 -9.20
CA PRO A 52 12.26 2.99 -10.57
C PRO A 52 11.09 2.57 -11.48
N ASP A 53 11.25 2.86 -12.77
CA ASP A 53 10.41 2.38 -13.87
C ASP A 53 8.90 2.56 -13.67
N PRO A 54 8.42 3.79 -13.37
CA PRO A 54 7.00 4.04 -13.14
C PRO A 54 6.19 3.83 -14.43
N TYR A 55 5.03 3.17 -14.33
CA TYR A 55 4.06 3.15 -15.42
C TYR A 55 3.56 4.56 -15.72
N THR A 56 3.18 5.31 -14.69
CA THR A 56 2.72 6.70 -14.76
C THR A 56 3.21 7.45 -13.53
N LEU A 57 3.05 8.77 -13.47
CA LEU A 57 3.36 9.55 -12.28
C LEU A 57 2.08 10.13 -11.70
N ALA A 58 1.89 9.94 -10.39
CA ALA A 58 0.81 10.56 -9.64
C ALA A 58 1.35 11.17 -8.35
N SER A 59 1.01 12.44 -8.12
CA SER A 59 1.37 13.19 -6.92
C SER A 59 0.25 13.12 -5.88
N ASN A 60 0.58 13.42 -4.62
CA ASN A 60 -0.39 13.51 -3.52
C ASN A 60 -1.19 12.22 -3.29
N THR A 61 -0.58 11.07 -3.57
CA THR A 61 -1.20 9.75 -3.36
C THR A 61 -0.81 9.10 -2.02
N ASP A 62 0.33 9.52 -1.46
CA ASP A 62 0.90 9.01 -0.21
C ASP A 62 0.67 9.99 0.93
N GLU A 63 0.72 9.48 2.16
CA GLU A 63 0.71 10.25 3.39
C GLU A 63 2.08 10.17 4.08
N MET A 64 2.68 11.32 4.34
CA MET A 64 4.03 11.40 4.91
C MET A 64 4.04 11.03 6.40
N LYS A 65 2.92 11.25 7.08
CA LYS A 65 2.77 10.98 8.52
C LYS A 65 1.55 10.11 8.75
N VAL A 66 1.79 8.82 8.95
CA VAL A 66 0.77 7.89 9.44
C VAL A 66 1.14 7.36 10.82
N LYS A 67 0.14 7.23 11.69
CA LYS A 67 0.25 6.49 12.94
C LYS A 67 0.50 5.03 12.59
N LYS A 68 1.73 4.58 12.88
CA LYS A 68 2.13 3.19 12.70
C LYS A 68 1.19 2.29 13.51
N ARG A 69 0.77 1.19 12.88
CA ARG A 69 0.01 0.14 13.57
C ARG A 69 0.90 -0.52 14.63
N PRO A 70 0.45 -0.74 15.87
CA PRO A 70 1.28 -1.36 16.91
C PRO A 70 1.67 -2.80 16.57
N ARG A 71 0.74 -3.55 15.97
CA ARG A 71 0.97 -4.91 15.47
C ARG A 71 1.61 -4.88 14.08
N ALA A 72 2.89 -4.53 14.01
CA ALA A 72 3.69 -4.56 12.78
C ALA A 72 4.45 -5.89 12.62
N GLY A 73 4.79 -6.23 11.37
CA GLY A 73 5.54 -7.43 11.05
C GLY A 73 4.72 -8.72 10.96
N GLY A 74 5.43 -9.81 10.69
CA GLY A 74 4.82 -11.14 10.51
C GLY A 74 3.94 -11.22 9.27
N THR A 75 3.00 -12.17 9.28
CA THR A 75 1.96 -12.29 8.26
C THR A 75 0.64 -11.81 8.85
N GLN A 76 -0.03 -10.89 8.17
CA GLN A 76 -1.34 -10.37 8.53
C GLN A 76 -2.35 -10.75 7.45
N ASP A 77 -3.58 -11.07 7.83
CA ASP A 77 -4.66 -11.32 6.88
C ASP A 77 -5.19 -10.00 6.31
N GLY A 78 -5.46 -9.96 5.00
CA GLY A 78 -5.83 -8.74 4.28
C GLY A 78 -7.15 -8.10 4.72
N ASP A 79 -7.99 -8.83 5.44
CA ASP A 79 -9.23 -8.34 6.07
C ASP A 79 -9.05 -7.93 7.54
N SER A 80 -7.82 -7.92 8.07
CA SER A 80 -7.57 -7.51 9.45
C SER A 80 -7.98 -6.05 9.66
N PRO A 81 -8.85 -5.75 10.64
CA PRO A 81 -9.23 -4.37 10.96
C PRO A 81 -8.01 -3.51 11.28
N GLY A 82 -8.02 -2.26 10.79
CA GLY A 82 -6.92 -1.32 10.98
C GLY A 82 -5.59 -1.70 10.31
N LEU A 83 -5.51 -2.81 9.55
CA LEU A 83 -4.30 -3.11 8.77
C LEU A 83 -3.97 -1.97 7.80
N TYR A 84 -5.01 -1.38 7.24
CA TYR A 84 -4.97 -0.26 6.34
C TYR A 84 -5.50 1.00 7.00
N GLY A 85 -5.11 2.13 6.45
CA GLY A 85 -5.65 3.43 6.80
C GLY A 85 -6.27 4.14 5.61
N GLY A 86 -6.72 5.36 5.84
CA GLY A 86 -7.21 6.24 4.79
C GLY A 86 -7.74 7.55 5.37
N THR A 87 -7.89 8.56 4.52
CA THR A 87 -8.61 9.78 4.89
C THR A 87 -10.10 9.54 4.72
N ARG A 88 -10.89 9.75 5.77
CA ARG A 88 -12.34 9.54 5.67
C ARG A 88 -12.95 10.51 4.65
N ARG A 89 -13.89 10.03 3.83
CA ARG A 89 -14.55 10.79 2.75
C ARG A 89 -13.64 11.22 1.61
N ALA A 90 -12.40 10.74 1.56
CA ALA A 90 -11.47 11.05 0.49
C ALA A 90 -10.57 9.85 0.16
N ALA A 91 -10.15 9.74 -1.09
CA ALA A 91 -9.12 8.80 -1.50
C ALA A 91 -8.07 9.53 -2.32
N THR A 92 -6.83 9.16 -2.07
CA THR A 92 -5.65 9.75 -2.72
C THR A 92 -5.26 8.97 -3.98
N CYS A 93 -5.76 7.75 -4.16
CA CYS A 93 -5.53 6.92 -5.33
C CYS A 93 -6.76 6.89 -6.26
N ASP A 94 -6.62 7.46 -7.46
CA ASP A 94 -7.71 7.57 -8.43
C ASP A 94 -7.68 6.40 -9.43
N GLN A 95 -8.67 5.52 -9.31
CA GLN A 95 -8.84 4.36 -10.19
C GLN A 95 -9.12 4.76 -11.64
N GLN A 96 -9.94 5.81 -11.86
CA GLN A 96 -10.33 6.24 -13.20
C GLN A 96 -9.16 6.85 -13.96
N LYS A 97 -8.29 7.61 -13.26
CA LYS A 97 -7.04 8.12 -13.86
C LYS A 97 -6.11 6.98 -14.29
N LEU A 98 -5.98 5.92 -13.49
CA LEU A 98 -5.18 4.75 -13.90
C LEU A 98 -5.79 4.04 -15.12
N ILE A 99 -7.11 3.86 -15.14
CA ILE A 99 -7.82 3.25 -16.27
C ILE A 99 -7.59 4.07 -17.55
N ALA A 100 -7.86 5.37 -17.48
CA ALA A 100 -7.68 6.28 -18.61
C ALA A 100 -6.22 6.28 -19.11
N PHE A 101 -5.26 6.27 -18.18
CA PHE A 101 -3.84 6.17 -18.52
C PHE A 101 -3.52 4.89 -19.29
N LEU A 102 -3.97 3.72 -18.79
CA LEU A 102 -3.69 2.44 -19.44
C LEU A 102 -4.38 2.35 -20.80
N GLN A 103 -5.61 2.83 -20.93
CA GLN A 103 -6.32 2.89 -22.22
C GLN A 103 -5.58 3.77 -23.25
N ALA A 104 -5.00 4.88 -22.82
CA ALA A 104 -4.20 5.77 -23.67
C ALA A 104 -2.80 5.21 -24.00
N ASN A 105 -2.34 4.15 -23.32
CA ASN A 105 -0.99 3.59 -23.48
C ASN A 105 -1.06 2.07 -23.70
N PRO A 106 -1.38 1.60 -24.92
CA PRO A 106 -1.65 0.18 -25.20
C PRO A 106 -0.50 -0.78 -24.83
N ASP A 107 0.76 -0.37 -25.01
CA ASP A 107 1.92 -1.21 -24.71
C ASP A 107 2.08 -1.42 -23.20
N LYS A 108 1.90 -0.34 -22.44
CA LYS A 108 1.84 -0.38 -20.97
C LYS A 108 0.63 -1.18 -20.50
N ALA A 109 -0.54 -1.01 -21.09
CA ALA A 109 -1.71 -1.82 -20.77
C ALA A 109 -1.47 -3.32 -20.95
N ARG A 110 -0.81 -3.73 -22.05
CA ARG A 110 -0.44 -5.14 -22.28
C ARG A 110 0.50 -5.68 -21.21
N ALA A 111 1.55 -4.93 -20.87
CA ALA A 111 2.49 -5.33 -19.82
C ALA A 111 1.83 -5.39 -18.43
N TRP A 112 0.99 -4.40 -18.11
CA TRP A 112 0.27 -4.30 -16.84
C TRP A 112 -0.72 -5.44 -16.66
N ALA A 113 -1.54 -5.72 -17.68
CA ALA A 113 -2.52 -6.79 -17.67
C ALA A 113 -1.84 -8.17 -17.56
N LYS A 114 -0.70 -8.36 -18.22
CA LYS A 114 0.10 -9.58 -18.12
C LYS A 114 0.56 -9.86 -16.68
N VAL A 115 0.96 -8.82 -15.93
CA VAL A 115 1.35 -8.98 -14.52
C VAL A 115 0.16 -9.44 -13.66
N GLN A 116 -1.02 -8.89 -13.92
CA GLN A 116 -2.24 -9.24 -13.17
C GLN A 116 -2.90 -10.54 -13.65
N GLY A 117 -2.43 -11.13 -14.76
CA GLY A 117 -3.01 -12.34 -15.34
C GLY A 117 -4.42 -12.13 -15.90
N ILE A 118 -4.72 -10.95 -16.43
CA ILE A 118 -6.04 -10.61 -16.98
C ILE A 118 -5.95 -10.23 -18.47
N PRO A 119 -7.05 -10.35 -19.24
CA PRO A 119 -7.17 -9.72 -20.55
C PRO A 119 -7.02 -8.20 -20.46
N VAL A 120 -6.45 -7.56 -21.50
CA VAL A 120 -6.34 -6.08 -21.55
C VAL A 120 -7.71 -5.39 -21.51
N SER A 121 -8.72 -6.01 -22.14
CA SER A 121 -10.11 -5.54 -22.10
C SER A 121 -10.70 -5.50 -20.68
N ASP A 122 -10.14 -6.29 -19.75
CA ASP A 122 -10.65 -6.41 -18.39
C ASP A 122 -10.02 -5.40 -17.43
N ILE A 123 -9.00 -4.63 -17.86
CA ILE A 123 -8.34 -3.61 -17.03
C ILE A 123 -9.36 -2.65 -16.38
N PRO A 124 -10.30 -2.02 -17.11
CA PRO A 124 -11.26 -1.09 -16.50
C PRO A 124 -12.10 -1.77 -15.42
N ARG A 125 -12.57 -2.99 -15.71
CA ARG A 125 -13.40 -3.79 -14.82
C ARG A 125 -12.62 -4.25 -13.59
N TYR A 126 -11.34 -4.58 -13.72
CA TYR A 126 -10.48 -4.99 -12.62
C TYR A 126 -10.13 -3.80 -11.71
N VAL A 127 -9.60 -2.72 -12.29
CA VAL A 127 -9.12 -1.54 -11.54
C VAL A 127 -10.27 -0.86 -10.81
N SER A 128 -11.45 -0.75 -11.42
CA SER A 128 -12.66 -0.18 -10.78
C SER A 128 -13.14 -0.95 -9.55
N ARG A 129 -12.71 -2.20 -9.36
CA ARG A 129 -13.05 -3.01 -8.17
C ARG A 129 -12.03 -2.95 -7.03
N LEU A 130 -10.90 -2.29 -7.25
CA LEU A 130 -9.89 -2.13 -6.22
C LEU A 130 -10.30 -1.02 -5.23
N THR A 131 -9.83 -1.09 -4.00
CA THR A 131 -10.16 -0.09 -2.97
C THR A 131 -8.91 0.74 -2.65
N PRO A 132 -8.97 2.08 -2.71
CA PRO A 132 -7.86 2.94 -2.34
C PRO A 132 -7.68 3.02 -0.83
N VAL A 133 -6.46 2.75 -0.37
CA VAL A 133 -6.08 2.75 1.06
C VAL A 133 -4.64 3.23 1.26
N LEU A 134 -4.30 3.55 2.51
CA LEU A 134 -2.93 3.84 2.96
C LEU A 134 -2.37 2.63 3.71
N LEU A 135 -1.10 2.29 3.47
CA LEU A 135 -0.40 1.29 4.29
C LEU A 135 -0.11 1.83 5.68
N ARG A 136 -0.38 1.06 6.74
CA ARG A 136 -0.03 1.43 8.12
C ARG A 136 1.18 0.68 8.68
N THR A 137 1.74 -0.24 7.89
CA THR A 137 2.96 -0.98 8.17
C THR A 137 3.87 -1.01 6.96
N ASP A 138 5.18 -1.12 7.19
CA ASP A 138 6.14 -1.37 6.12
C ASP A 138 5.82 -2.72 5.48
N THR A 139 5.40 -2.74 4.22
CA THR A 139 4.75 -3.90 3.61
C THR A 139 5.59 -4.48 2.50
N LEU A 140 5.86 -5.79 2.57
CA LEU A 140 6.54 -6.50 1.51
C LEU A 140 5.59 -6.85 0.35
N VAL A 141 6.00 -6.50 -0.86
CA VAL A 141 5.33 -6.78 -2.13
C VAL A 141 6.34 -7.25 -3.17
N THR A 142 5.85 -7.79 -4.28
CA THR A 142 6.61 -7.77 -5.54
C THR A 142 6.09 -6.60 -6.37
N ASN A 143 6.96 -5.62 -6.64
CA ASN A 143 6.64 -4.45 -7.45
C ASN A 143 7.06 -4.69 -8.89
N HIS A 144 6.20 -4.35 -9.83
CA HIS A 144 6.47 -4.52 -11.26
C HIS A 144 6.55 -3.17 -11.96
N GLY A 145 7.74 -2.74 -12.34
CA GLY A 145 7.94 -1.52 -13.13
C GLY A 145 7.66 -1.75 -14.62
N TYR A 146 7.88 -0.72 -15.44
CA TYR A 146 7.82 -0.82 -16.89
C TYR A 146 9.11 -0.31 -17.53
N ASP A 147 9.84 -1.21 -18.16
CA ASP A 147 11.08 -0.91 -18.87
C ASP A 147 11.10 -1.65 -20.22
N ASN A 148 11.57 -0.97 -21.27
CA ASN A 148 11.77 -1.55 -22.61
C ASN A 148 10.59 -2.41 -23.13
N GLY A 149 9.36 -1.93 -22.96
CA GLY A 149 8.15 -2.61 -23.47
C GLY A 149 7.64 -3.74 -22.58
N LYS A 150 8.24 -3.98 -21.41
CA LYS A 150 7.97 -5.13 -20.55
C LYS A 150 7.82 -4.72 -19.09
N ALA A 151 7.10 -5.55 -18.35
CA ALA A 151 7.08 -5.43 -16.90
C ALA A 151 8.42 -5.91 -16.32
N THR A 152 9.03 -5.10 -15.46
CA THR A 152 10.11 -5.56 -14.57
C THR A 152 9.49 -6.23 -13.34
N SER A 153 10.26 -6.96 -12.54
CA SER A 153 9.78 -7.59 -11.31
C SER A 153 10.87 -7.58 -10.26
N GLY A 154 10.54 -7.19 -9.03
CA GLY A 154 11.47 -7.27 -7.92
C GLY A 154 10.77 -7.17 -6.56
N PRO A 155 11.32 -7.83 -5.53
CA PRO A 155 10.79 -7.70 -4.18
C PRO A 155 11.05 -6.28 -3.66
N ALA A 156 10.03 -5.69 -3.04
CA ALA A 156 10.10 -4.36 -2.49
C ALA A 156 9.40 -4.28 -1.13
N VAL A 157 9.91 -3.42 -0.25
CA VAL A 157 9.15 -2.95 0.91
C VAL A 157 8.64 -1.55 0.61
N LEU A 158 7.32 -1.40 0.67
CA LEU A 158 6.64 -0.11 0.64
C LEU A 158 6.58 0.44 2.06
N GLN A 159 7.07 1.66 2.25
CA GLN A 159 7.01 2.35 3.54
C GLN A 159 5.54 2.56 3.98
N ALA A 160 5.26 2.45 5.28
CA ALA A 160 3.99 2.88 5.85
C ALA A 160 3.68 4.35 5.45
N GLY A 161 2.45 4.61 5.03
CA GLY A 161 2.00 5.88 4.45
C GLY A 161 1.87 5.84 2.93
N MET A 162 2.41 4.82 2.26
CA MET A 162 2.24 4.65 0.82
C MET A 162 0.76 4.39 0.46
N GLY A 163 0.25 5.11 -0.54
CA GLY A 163 -1.05 4.85 -1.15
C GLY A 163 -1.01 3.61 -2.04
N VAL A 164 -1.97 2.70 -1.84
CA VAL A 164 -2.15 1.52 -2.68
C VAL A 164 -3.62 1.29 -3.03
N LEU A 165 -3.86 0.63 -4.16
CA LEU A 165 -5.15 0.02 -4.46
C LEU A 165 -5.10 -1.46 -4.02
N VAL A 166 -6.04 -1.89 -3.16
CA VAL A 166 -6.15 -3.28 -2.69
C VAL A 166 -7.30 -4.01 -3.38
N ASN A 167 -7.13 -5.30 -3.66
CA ASN A 167 -8.18 -6.14 -4.23
C ASN A 167 -9.18 -6.61 -3.17
N GLY A 168 -10.28 -7.23 -3.59
CA GLY A 168 -11.35 -7.73 -2.70
C GLY A 168 -10.95 -8.81 -1.69
N TYR A 169 -9.69 -9.25 -1.65
CA TYR A 169 -9.16 -10.14 -0.59
C TYR A 169 -8.13 -9.42 0.30
N GLY A 170 -8.01 -8.10 0.15
CA GLY A 170 -7.13 -7.26 0.94
C GLY A 170 -5.66 -7.43 0.57
N VAL A 171 -5.33 -7.66 -0.70
CA VAL A 171 -3.95 -7.71 -1.16
C VAL A 171 -3.64 -6.46 -1.99
N PRO A 172 -2.52 -5.75 -1.74
CA PRO A 172 -2.08 -4.63 -2.58
C PRO A 172 -1.88 -5.08 -4.03
N ALA A 173 -2.55 -4.39 -4.95
CA ALA A 173 -2.56 -4.68 -6.38
C ALA A 173 -1.95 -3.55 -7.22
N VAL A 174 -1.92 -2.31 -6.72
CA VAL A 174 -1.29 -1.17 -7.40
C VAL A 174 -0.62 -0.25 -6.38
N LYS A 175 0.58 0.24 -6.71
CA LYS A 175 1.24 1.36 -6.00
C LYS A 175 0.83 2.68 -6.65
N CYS A 176 0.19 3.57 -5.90
CA CYS A 176 -0.56 4.67 -6.51
C CYS A 176 0.30 5.75 -7.16
N ASN A 177 1.40 6.15 -6.54
CA ASN A 177 2.26 7.22 -7.08
C ASN A 177 2.98 6.85 -8.39
N CYS A 178 3.04 5.57 -8.76
CA CYS A 178 3.68 5.11 -9.99
C CYS A 178 2.78 4.29 -10.94
N GLY A 179 1.59 3.87 -10.49
CA GLY A 179 0.68 3.00 -11.24
C GLY A 179 1.18 1.57 -11.44
N ASN A 180 2.31 1.21 -10.83
CA ASN A 180 2.92 -0.11 -10.98
C ASN A 180 2.00 -1.20 -10.41
N PRO A 181 1.75 -2.28 -11.17
CA PRO A 181 1.04 -3.42 -10.63
C PRO A 181 1.89 -4.10 -9.56
N LEU A 182 1.20 -4.54 -8.51
CA LEU A 182 1.78 -5.24 -7.38
C LEU A 182 1.26 -6.68 -7.36
N THR A 183 2.13 -7.60 -6.97
CA THR A 183 1.74 -8.99 -6.71
C THR A 183 2.27 -9.44 -5.36
N ARG A 184 1.81 -10.59 -4.90
CA ARG A 184 2.27 -11.17 -3.64
C ARG A 184 3.77 -11.47 -3.72
N PRO A 185 4.53 -11.18 -2.65
CA PRO A 185 5.92 -11.56 -2.59
C PRO A 185 6.07 -13.08 -2.56
N GLU A 186 7.13 -13.59 -3.18
CA GLU A 186 7.46 -15.01 -3.12
C GLU A 186 7.61 -15.49 -1.67
N LYS A 187 7.14 -16.73 -1.41
CA LYS A 187 7.12 -17.31 -0.06
C LYS A 187 8.52 -17.52 0.52
N LYS A 188 9.50 -17.83 -0.33
CA LYS A 188 10.89 -18.09 0.06
C LYS A 188 11.66 -16.85 0.55
N ILE A 189 11.21 -15.65 0.19
CA ILE A 189 11.88 -14.44 0.62
C ILE A 189 11.72 -14.32 2.15
N SER A 190 12.75 -13.91 2.87
CA SER A 190 12.65 -13.62 4.31
C SER A 190 13.08 -12.17 4.53
N PRO A 191 12.17 -11.26 4.96
CA PRO A 191 12.54 -9.88 5.24
C PRO A 191 13.67 -9.76 6.26
N ARG A 192 13.78 -10.71 7.19
CA ARG A 192 14.81 -10.70 8.24
C ARG A 192 16.19 -11.08 7.70
N ASN A 193 16.24 -12.01 6.74
CA ASN A 193 17.49 -12.59 6.24
C ASN A 193 17.94 -11.97 4.91
N ALA A 194 17.09 -11.18 4.27
CA ALA A 194 17.40 -10.49 3.01
C ALA A 194 18.37 -9.32 3.17
N SER A 195 19.10 -9.01 2.10
CA SER A 195 19.78 -7.74 1.89
C SER A 195 18.75 -6.67 1.45
N TYR A 196 19.08 -5.40 1.64
CA TYR A 196 18.19 -4.29 1.27
C TYR A 196 18.92 -3.20 0.51
N SER A 197 18.29 -2.71 -0.56
CA SER A 197 18.75 -1.58 -1.37
C SER A 197 17.82 -0.37 -1.22
N GLY A 198 18.18 0.76 -1.84
CA GLY A 198 17.39 1.99 -1.76
C GLY A 198 17.52 2.73 -0.43
N ARG A 199 16.95 3.93 -0.36
CA ARG A 199 16.99 4.79 0.83
C ARG A 199 16.21 4.15 1.98
N SER A 200 16.78 4.16 3.19
CA SER A 200 16.06 3.78 4.42
C SER A 200 15.33 4.99 5.01
N TRP A 201 14.37 4.75 5.91
CA TRP A 201 13.63 5.79 6.64
C TRP A 201 13.74 5.59 8.16
N PRO A 202 13.46 6.63 8.96
CA PRO A 202 13.40 6.52 10.42
C PRO A 202 12.42 5.44 10.90
N GLY A 203 12.90 4.57 11.78
CA GLY A 203 12.12 3.47 12.35
C GLY A 203 11.78 2.34 11.37
N PHE A 204 12.51 2.23 10.25
CA PHE A 204 12.52 1.01 9.44
C PHE A 204 13.21 -0.12 10.21
N GLU A 205 12.54 -1.26 10.35
CA GLU A 205 13.12 -2.44 10.99
C GLU A 205 12.72 -3.69 10.21
N LYS A 206 13.69 -4.52 9.82
CA LYS A 206 13.46 -5.77 9.07
C LYS A 206 12.43 -6.69 9.75
N ARG A 207 12.40 -6.70 11.09
CA ARG A 207 11.48 -7.49 11.90
C ARG A 207 10.01 -7.04 11.81
N ASN A 208 9.79 -5.76 11.48
CA ASN A 208 8.47 -5.12 11.42
C ASN A 208 7.92 -5.07 9.99
N VAL A 209 8.63 -5.65 9.02
CA VAL A 209 8.13 -5.79 7.65
C VAL A 209 6.99 -6.80 7.62
N THR A 210 5.81 -6.33 7.24
CA THR A 210 4.57 -7.10 7.17
C THR A 210 4.44 -7.79 5.82
N ARG A 211 4.05 -9.06 5.83
CA ARG A 211 3.50 -9.77 4.66
C ARG A 211 1.98 -9.79 4.77
N ILE A 212 1.30 -9.49 3.68
CA ILE A 212 -0.15 -9.55 3.64
C ILE A 212 -0.57 -10.83 2.92
N ARG A 213 -1.34 -11.67 3.62
CA ARG A 213 -1.98 -12.86 3.07
C ARG A 213 -3.41 -12.48 2.67
N PRO A 214 -3.92 -12.94 1.52
CA PRO A 214 -5.33 -12.73 1.19
C PRO A 214 -6.24 -13.28 2.29
N ARG A 215 -7.39 -12.63 2.48
CA ARG A 215 -8.50 -13.17 3.28
C ARG A 215 -8.83 -14.61 2.85
N ASP A 216 -9.28 -15.41 3.81
CA ASP A 216 -9.86 -16.73 3.56
C ASP A 216 -10.96 -16.67 2.48
N ALA A 217 -10.76 -17.44 1.41
CA ALA A 217 -11.69 -17.50 0.27
C ALA A 217 -13.09 -17.98 0.67
N GLN A 218 -13.22 -18.78 1.72
CA GLN A 218 -14.52 -19.27 2.20
C GLN A 218 -15.41 -18.14 2.75
N LYS A 219 -14.82 -17.00 3.12
CA LYS A 219 -15.56 -15.81 3.58
C LYS A 219 -16.01 -14.90 2.43
N GLY A 220 -15.67 -15.24 1.18
CA GLY A 220 -15.89 -14.40 0.01
C GLY A 220 -15.07 -13.10 0.03
N THR A 221 -15.41 -12.18 -0.87
CA THR A 221 -14.77 -10.87 -0.95
C THR A 221 -15.03 -10.04 0.30
N ILE A 222 -14.07 -9.18 0.64
CA ILE A 222 -14.24 -8.12 1.62
C ILE A 222 -15.27 -7.14 1.04
N GLU A 223 -16.40 -6.97 1.72
CA GLU A 223 -17.42 -6.00 1.32
C GLU A 223 -17.11 -4.60 1.88
N THR A 224 -16.48 -4.54 3.06
CA THR A 224 -16.11 -3.29 3.73
C THR A 224 -14.75 -3.44 4.41
N TYR A 225 -13.89 -2.44 4.23
CA TYR A 225 -12.63 -2.33 4.97
C TYR A 225 -12.81 -1.47 6.21
N VAL A 226 -12.33 -1.96 7.35
CA VAL A 226 -12.22 -1.14 8.57
C VAL A 226 -10.85 -0.44 8.54
N LEU A 227 -10.88 0.84 8.21
CA LEU A 227 -9.72 1.71 8.06
C LEU A 227 -9.51 2.56 9.32
N VAL A 228 -8.26 3.00 9.51
CA VAL A 228 -7.89 3.98 10.55
C VAL A 228 -7.38 5.26 9.88
N ASP A 229 -7.74 6.41 10.42
CA ASP A 229 -7.25 7.71 9.94
C ASP A 229 -5.72 7.85 10.08
N PRO A 230 -5.07 8.74 9.31
CA PRO A 230 -3.62 8.93 9.40
C PRO A 230 -3.12 9.25 10.81
N GLU A 231 -3.87 9.99 11.60
CA GLU A 231 -3.52 10.38 12.96
C GLU A 231 -3.72 9.23 13.97
N GLY A 232 -4.49 8.19 13.60
CA GLY A 232 -4.83 7.07 14.46
C GLY A 232 -5.74 7.49 15.61
N THR A 233 -6.67 8.40 15.37
CA THR A 233 -7.65 8.91 16.34
C THR A 233 -9.03 8.29 16.15
N MET A 234 -9.32 7.73 14.97
CA MET A 234 -10.62 7.12 14.68
C MET A 234 -10.51 5.97 13.67
N GLY A 235 -11.42 4.99 13.83
CA GLY A 235 -11.75 4.03 12.79
C GLY A 235 -12.84 4.57 11.88
N PHE A 236 -12.98 3.99 10.68
CA PHE A 236 -14.17 4.15 9.84
C PHE A 236 -14.25 3.03 8.82
N GLU A 237 -15.44 2.80 8.30
CA GLU A 237 -15.70 1.81 7.28
C GLU A 237 -15.61 2.41 5.87
N ARG A 238 -14.91 1.73 4.97
CA ARG A 238 -14.90 2.03 3.52
C ARG A 238 -15.46 0.84 2.76
N PRO A 239 -16.64 0.96 2.13
CA PRO A 239 -17.15 -0.07 1.24
C PRO A 239 -16.16 -0.33 0.10
N ARG A 240 -16.03 -1.60 -0.28
CA ARG A 240 -15.13 -2.03 -1.35
C ARG A 240 -15.41 -1.26 -2.64
N ALA A 241 -14.34 -0.98 -3.39
CA ALA A 241 -14.41 -0.30 -4.68
C ALA A 241 -14.92 1.14 -4.63
N THR A 242 -14.95 1.76 -3.44
CA THR A 242 -15.33 3.17 -3.27
C THR A 242 -14.12 4.03 -2.94
N ALA A 243 -14.21 5.32 -3.26
CA ALA A 243 -13.12 6.29 -3.14
C ALA A 243 -13.36 7.33 -2.01
N GLY A 244 -14.18 6.99 -1.01
CA GLY A 244 -14.42 7.87 0.14
C GLY A 244 -15.86 8.35 0.32
N PRO A 245 -16.61 8.81 -0.70
CA PRO A 245 -17.94 9.39 -0.48
C PRO A 245 -18.95 8.47 0.23
N ALA A 246 -18.76 7.15 0.11
CA ALA A 246 -19.56 6.12 0.76
C ALA A 246 -19.00 5.66 2.12
N ASP A 247 -17.94 6.30 2.64
CA ASP A 247 -17.36 5.95 3.93
C ASP A 247 -18.38 6.15 5.06
N GLY A 248 -18.37 5.21 6.01
CA GLY A 248 -19.20 5.24 7.21
C GLY A 248 -18.91 6.44 8.13
N PRO A 249 -19.67 6.61 9.22
CA PRO A 249 -19.36 7.59 10.26
C PRO A 249 -17.98 7.30 10.91
N PRO A 250 -17.38 8.27 11.61
CA PRO A 250 -16.27 7.99 12.52
C PRO A 250 -16.71 6.93 13.54
N ALA A 251 -15.82 5.99 13.84
CA ALA A 251 -16.00 4.93 14.79
C ALA A 251 -14.81 4.86 15.74
N GLU A 252 -14.96 4.12 16.83
CA GLU A 252 -13.83 3.81 17.72
C GLU A 252 -12.74 3.05 16.97
N LEU A 253 -11.50 3.16 17.45
CA LEU A 253 -10.38 2.40 16.89
C LEU A 253 -10.65 0.90 17.03
N PRO A 254 -10.31 0.08 16.02
CA PRO A 254 -10.54 -1.35 16.12
C PRO A 254 -9.67 -1.96 17.24
N PRO A 255 -10.11 -3.04 17.90
CA PRO A 255 -9.37 -3.66 19.02
C PRO A 255 -7.94 -4.10 18.68
N THR A 256 -7.65 -4.27 17.39
CA THR A 256 -6.31 -4.55 16.86
C THR A 256 -5.31 -3.43 17.07
N GLU A 257 -5.78 -2.20 17.37
CA GLU A 257 -4.96 -1.03 17.68
C GLU A 257 -4.50 -0.98 19.14
N THR A 258 -5.10 -1.77 20.02
CA THR A 258 -4.63 -1.86 21.40
C THR A 258 -3.38 -2.73 21.43
N GLU A 259 -2.28 -2.14 21.91
CA GLU A 259 -1.10 -2.91 22.31
C GLU A 259 -1.54 -3.91 23.38
N VAL A 260 -1.48 -5.20 23.06
CA VAL A 260 -1.54 -6.20 24.12
C VAL A 260 -0.19 -6.11 24.82
N PRO A 261 -0.12 -5.84 26.12
CA PRO A 261 1.15 -5.92 26.83
C PRO A 261 1.72 -7.32 26.61
N THR A 262 3.00 -7.40 26.27
CA THR A 262 3.74 -8.67 26.23
C THR A 262 3.82 -9.22 27.65
N GLY A 263 2.78 -9.94 28.06
CA GLY A 263 2.64 -10.52 29.38
C GLY A 263 1.95 -11.85 29.26
N ASP A 264 2.70 -12.87 28.86
CA ASP A 264 2.43 -14.24 29.32
C ASP A 264 3.73 -15.05 29.22
N SER A 265 4.53 -14.93 30.28
CA SER A 265 5.32 -16.06 30.75
C SER A 265 4.39 -16.77 31.73
N PRO A 266 4.06 -18.06 31.55
CA PRO A 266 3.19 -18.74 32.49
C PRO A 266 3.85 -18.71 33.86
N ALA A 267 3.15 -18.15 34.84
CA ALA A 267 3.54 -18.30 36.24
C ALA A 267 3.52 -19.80 36.56
N PRO A 268 4.56 -20.36 37.21
CA PRO A 268 4.46 -21.74 37.67
C PRO A 268 3.46 -21.78 38.83
N GLU A 269 2.40 -22.57 38.65
CA GLU A 269 1.71 -23.20 39.77
C GLU A 269 2.67 -24.25 40.37
N ASP A 270 3.02 -24.14 41.65
CA ASP A 270 2.96 -25.27 42.58
C ASP A 270 3.16 -24.87 44.06
N SER A 271 2.30 -25.46 44.92
CA SER A 271 2.47 -25.81 46.34
C SER A 271 2.95 -24.73 47.34
N GLY A 272 2.16 -24.25 48.30
CA GLY A 272 1.25 -24.98 49.20
C GLY A 272 1.99 -25.43 50.45
N LEU A 273 1.91 -24.67 51.56
CA LEU A 273 2.05 -25.16 52.94
C LEU A 273 1.35 -24.23 53.94
N GLU A 274 0.60 -24.85 54.84
CA GLU A 274 -0.28 -24.27 55.85
C GLU A 274 0.46 -23.71 57.08
N SER A 275 -0.11 -22.68 57.74
CA SER A 275 -0.85 -22.84 59.01
C SER A 275 -0.82 -21.60 59.93
N SER A 276 -2.03 -21.19 60.33
CA SER A 276 -2.50 -20.73 61.65
C SER A 276 -2.00 -19.44 62.32
N GLY A 277 -2.97 -18.53 62.60
CA GLY A 277 -2.85 -17.42 63.54
C GLY A 277 -4.13 -16.56 63.67
N THR A 278 -5.08 -17.06 64.47
CA THR A 278 -6.34 -16.53 65.07
C THR A 278 -6.64 -15.00 65.08
N PRO A 279 -7.94 -14.59 65.02
CA PRO A 279 -8.39 -13.19 64.89
C PRO A 279 -8.76 -12.50 66.22
N SER A 280 -8.84 -11.15 66.21
CA SER A 280 -9.70 -10.35 67.10
C SER A 280 -9.71 -8.84 66.76
N PRO A 281 -10.70 -8.04 67.27
CA PRO A 281 -11.47 -7.12 66.45
C PRO A 281 -11.34 -5.62 66.83
N GLY A 282 -12.02 -4.77 66.04
CA GLY A 282 -12.70 -3.57 66.53
C GLY A 282 -12.13 -2.24 66.05
N THR A 283 -12.97 -1.44 65.37
CA THR A 283 -13.46 -0.12 65.84
C THR A 283 -14.05 0.68 64.66
N GLU A 284 -15.38 0.79 64.66
CA GLU A 284 -16.16 1.84 63.99
C GLU A 284 -15.95 3.18 64.74
N PRO A 285 -16.10 4.36 64.11
CA PRO A 285 -17.36 5.10 64.25
C PRO A 285 -17.63 6.07 63.04
N PRO A 286 -18.53 7.07 63.12
CA PRO A 286 -19.91 6.96 62.64
C PRO A 286 -20.24 7.95 61.49
N GLY A 287 -21.43 7.79 60.89
CA GLY A 287 -22.02 8.77 59.98
C GLY A 287 -22.60 9.99 60.71
N LEU A 288 -22.68 11.12 60.00
CA LEU A 288 -23.55 12.25 60.34
C LEU A 288 -24.07 12.95 59.08
N GLU A 289 -25.32 13.38 59.20
CA GLU A 289 -26.26 13.78 58.16
C GLU A 289 -26.09 15.24 57.66
N SER A 290 -26.68 15.51 56.50
CA SER A 290 -27.02 16.85 55.98
C SER A 290 -28.17 17.46 56.82
N PRO A 291 -28.35 18.79 56.96
CA PRO A 291 -29.04 19.56 55.91
C PRO A 291 -28.67 21.06 55.82
N GLY A 292 -29.09 21.76 54.75
CA GLY A 292 -29.01 23.22 54.73
C GLY A 292 -29.35 23.90 53.39
N THR A 293 -30.65 24.03 53.13
CA THR A 293 -31.33 24.78 52.06
C THR A 293 -30.95 26.27 52.03
N GLY A 294 -30.86 26.87 50.82
CA GLY A 294 -30.75 28.33 50.68
C GLY A 294 -30.72 28.83 49.22
N THR A 295 -31.88 29.02 48.63
CA THR A 295 -32.17 29.82 47.40
C THR A 295 -33.52 30.49 47.70
N PRO A 296 -33.72 31.81 47.51
CA PRO A 296 -33.93 32.43 46.19
C PRO A 296 -33.33 33.85 46.03
N GLY A 297 -33.01 34.29 44.82
CA GLY A 297 -33.96 35.07 44.02
C GLY A 297 -33.28 36.32 43.41
N PRO A 298 -33.96 37.06 42.53
CA PRO A 298 -33.51 37.37 41.17
C PRO A 298 -33.18 38.86 40.96
N GLU A 299 -32.52 39.23 39.86
CA GLU A 299 -32.82 40.47 39.12
C GLU A 299 -32.57 40.30 37.60
N THR A 300 -33.65 40.59 36.88
CA THR A 300 -33.79 40.82 35.44
C THR A 300 -33.47 42.28 35.10
N SER A 301 -32.92 42.57 33.90
CA SER A 301 -33.56 43.48 32.91
C SER A 301 -32.71 43.66 31.63
N ASP A 302 -33.43 43.44 30.54
CA ASP A 302 -33.30 43.61 29.07
C ASP A 302 -33.07 45.10 28.62
N PRO A 303 -33.36 45.57 27.37
CA PRO A 303 -33.01 45.19 25.97
C PRO A 303 -32.36 46.35 25.16
N GLY A 304 -31.93 46.11 23.91
CA GLY A 304 -31.71 47.18 22.92
C GLY A 304 -31.27 46.74 21.51
N THR A 305 -32.22 46.58 20.59
CA THR A 305 -32.10 46.55 19.09
C THR A 305 -32.23 48.00 18.54
N PRO A 306 -32.16 48.36 17.23
CA PRO A 306 -31.84 47.62 15.99
C PRO A 306 -30.96 48.38 14.94
N GLY A 307 -30.62 47.69 13.83
CA GLY A 307 -30.61 48.31 12.49
C GLY A 307 -29.37 48.12 11.61
N THR A 308 -29.55 47.45 10.45
CA THR A 308 -29.29 47.96 9.07
C THR A 308 -28.74 46.86 8.13
N GLU A 309 -29.61 46.33 7.27
CA GLU A 309 -29.33 45.98 5.86
C GLU A 309 -29.76 47.19 4.98
N PRO A 310 -29.49 47.31 3.65
CA PRO A 310 -29.18 46.24 2.67
C PRO A 310 -28.11 46.60 1.61
N ALA A 311 -27.65 45.62 0.81
CA ALA A 311 -27.26 45.85 -0.58
C ALA A 311 -27.23 44.57 -1.44
N THR A 312 -28.12 44.60 -2.43
CA THR A 312 -28.40 43.75 -3.59
C THR A 312 -27.21 43.57 -4.54
N GLY A 313 -27.14 42.43 -5.25
CA GLY A 313 -26.24 42.28 -6.40
C GLY A 313 -26.22 40.91 -7.09
N GLU A 314 -27.34 40.47 -7.66
CA GLU A 314 -27.33 39.59 -8.84
C GLU A 314 -26.99 40.44 -10.08
N PRO A 315 -26.35 39.87 -11.12
CA PRO A 315 -27.15 39.57 -12.31
C PRO A 315 -26.67 38.37 -13.17
N GLY A 316 -27.64 37.68 -13.78
CA GLY A 316 -27.64 37.51 -15.24
C GLY A 316 -27.40 36.11 -15.79
N VAL A 317 -28.50 35.36 -15.94
CA VAL A 317 -28.67 34.32 -16.97
C VAL A 317 -28.88 35.01 -18.32
N PRO A 318 -28.27 34.52 -19.42
CA PRO A 318 -28.88 34.63 -20.74
C PRO A 318 -29.32 33.25 -21.22
N THR A 319 -30.64 33.14 -21.37
CA THR A 319 -31.34 32.13 -22.15
C THR A 319 -31.09 32.42 -23.63
N ASP A 320 -30.55 31.46 -24.37
CA ASP A 320 -30.67 31.42 -25.82
C ASP A 320 -30.73 29.96 -26.28
N ASP A 321 -31.93 29.55 -26.67
CA ASP A 321 -32.19 28.45 -27.59
C ASP A 321 -33.12 29.06 -28.66
N PRO A 322 -32.79 28.93 -29.95
CA PRO A 322 -33.64 28.04 -30.73
C PRO A 322 -32.87 27.23 -31.79
N GLY A 323 -33.24 25.96 -31.96
CA GLY A 323 -33.28 25.37 -33.31
C GLY A 323 -33.03 23.88 -33.44
N THR A 324 -34.13 23.12 -33.37
CA THR A 324 -34.48 21.96 -34.20
C THR A 324 -33.43 21.42 -35.19
N GLN A 325 -33.03 20.15 -35.02
CA GLN A 325 -33.10 19.19 -36.12
C GLN A 325 -33.17 17.73 -35.66
N THR A 326 -34.21 17.09 -36.19
CA THR A 326 -34.58 15.68 -36.20
C THR A 326 -33.52 14.79 -36.85
N GLY A 327 -33.33 13.59 -36.30
CA GLY A 327 -32.62 12.49 -36.95
C GLY A 327 -32.66 11.23 -36.10
N GLY A 328 -33.75 10.46 -36.23
CA GLY A 328 -33.89 9.17 -35.55
C GLY A 328 -33.07 8.06 -36.23
N LEU A 329 -32.74 7.04 -35.45
CA LEU A 329 -32.75 5.63 -35.87
C LEU A 329 -32.67 4.74 -34.64
N GLU A 330 -33.57 3.77 -34.64
CA GLU A 330 -33.88 2.81 -33.58
C GLU A 330 -32.69 1.94 -33.19
N SER A 331 -32.55 1.62 -31.89
CA SER A 331 -31.76 0.48 -31.40
C SER A 331 -32.72 -0.58 -30.87
N PRO A 332 -32.57 -1.86 -31.24
CA PRO A 332 -33.45 -2.92 -30.75
C PRO A 332 -33.05 -3.35 -29.33
N VAL A 333 -34.08 -3.73 -28.58
CA VAL A 333 -34.02 -4.42 -27.29
C VAL A 333 -33.45 -5.83 -27.50
N ASP A 334 -32.51 -6.27 -26.66
CA ASP A 334 -32.30 -7.71 -26.44
C ASP A 334 -31.88 -8.07 -24.99
N VAL A 335 -32.33 -9.27 -24.61
CA VAL A 335 -32.63 -9.91 -23.31
C VAL A 335 -31.44 -10.08 -22.32
N PRO A 336 -31.66 -10.11 -20.99
CA PRO A 336 -30.60 -10.46 -20.03
C PRO A 336 -30.32 -11.98 -20.01
N GLN A 337 -29.09 -12.37 -20.32
CA GLN A 337 -28.62 -13.75 -20.15
C GLN A 337 -28.06 -13.99 -18.73
N ALA A 338 -28.49 -15.11 -18.15
CA ALA A 338 -28.08 -15.62 -16.84
C ALA A 338 -26.56 -15.93 -16.76
N PRO A 339 -25.95 -15.93 -15.56
CA PRO A 339 -24.52 -16.18 -15.40
C PRO A 339 -24.15 -17.63 -15.70
N ILE A 340 -23.12 -17.83 -16.53
CA ILE A 340 -22.49 -19.12 -16.78
C ILE A 340 -21.46 -19.38 -15.67
N SER A 341 -21.70 -20.42 -14.86
CA SER A 341 -20.71 -20.98 -13.95
C SER A 341 -19.62 -21.72 -14.74
N LEU A 342 -18.36 -21.33 -14.55
CA LEU A 342 -17.20 -22.10 -15.02
C LEU A 342 -16.80 -23.15 -13.95
N PRO A 343 -16.48 -24.39 -14.34
CA PRO A 343 -15.99 -25.41 -13.41
C PRO A 343 -14.55 -25.11 -12.95
N PRO A 344 -14.11 -25.65 -11.80
CA PRO A 344 -12.74 -25.50 -11.32
C PRO A 344 -11.74 -26.20 -12.25
N ALA A 345 -10.56 -25.60 -12.42
CA ALA A 345 -9.46 -26.15 -13.21
C ALA A 345 -8.96 -27.48 -12.62
N GLU A 346 -8.85 -28.50 -13.46
CA GLU A 346 -8.20 -29.78 -13.12
C GLU A 346 -6.72 -29.57 -12.81
N GLU A 347 -6.25 -30.20 -11.73
CA GLU A 347 -4.82 -30.30 -11.39
C GLU A 347 -4.13 -31.25 -12.39
N GLU A 348 -3.05 -30.80 -13.04
CA GLU A 348 -2.16 -31.69 -13.79
C GLU A 348 -1.43 -32.67 -12.85
N PRO A 349 -1.29 -33.95 -13.21
CA PRO A 349 -0.64 -34.94 -12.35
C PRO A 349 0.89 -34.76 -12.34
N THR A 350 1.46 -34.83 -11.14
CA THR A 350 2.91 -34.91 -10.90
C THR A 350 3.56 -36.09 -11.64
N PRO A 351 4.75 -35.92 -12.25
CA PRO A 351 5.45 -37.03 -12.88
C PRO A 351 6.01 -37.99 -11.82
N THR A 352 5.71 -39.28 -12.00
CA THR A 352 6.26 -40.38 -11.21
C THR A 352 7.71 -40.62 -11.63
N VAL A 353 8.64 -40.56 -10.68
CA VAL A 353 10.03 -40.99 -10.87
C VAL A 353 10.03 -42.53 -10.91
N THR A 354 10.53 -43.09 -12.01
CA THR A 354 10.95 -44.49 -12.11
C THR A 354 12.46 -44.55 -12.25
#